data_AF-A0A3N5K6F1-F1
#
_entry.id   AF-A0A3N5K6F1-F1
#
_cell.length_a   1.000
_cell.length_b   1.000
_cell.length_c   1.000
_cell.angle_alpha   90.00
_cell.angle_beta   90.00
_cell.angle_gamma   90.00
#
_symmetry.space_group_name_H-M   'P 1'
#
loop_
_entity.id
_entity.type
_entity.pdbx_description
1 polymer ?
#
loop_
_entity_poly.entity_id
_entity_poly.type
_entity_poly.pdbx_seq_one_letter_code
_entity_poly.pdbx_strand_id
1 'polypeptide(L)'
;MSMLKSLNPTCFILLAAVFVVILYYVSKFLKNKPQNFMLYLVLLALAAFTFYKRAEVKKFVRNYCFRSQNTQMDYFYDTDPNNNTFIKANLSPRQFFLLDRILMDEKASNGLKLSNLRIQELSRNDNDVIEAYERWRKCKNMNRSYHRVVYPDERIMLKSRRR
;
A
#
# COMPACT_ATOMS: atom_id res chain seq x y z
N MET A 1 12.31 6.82 12.91
CA MET A 1 12.66 8.25 13.08
C MET A 1 14.18 8.37 13.07
N SER A 2 14.81 8.16 11.91
CA SER A 2 16.27 7.94 11.80
C SER A 2 16.85 8.32 10.43
N MET A 3 16.18 9.14 9.62
CA MET A 3 16.69 9.58 8.31
C MET A 3 17.33 10.98 8.30
N LEU A 4 17.52 11.61 9.47
CA LEU A 4 18.15 12.93 9.59
C LEU A 4 19.62 12.89 10.06
N LYS A 5 20.18 11.70 10.32
CA LYS A 5 21.51 11.56 10.95
C LYS A 5 22.72 11.50 10.01
N SER A 6 22.57 11.72 8.70
CA SER A 6 23.72 11.72 7.78
C SER A 6 23.71 12.83 6.73
N LEU A 7 23.12 13.99 7.03
CA LEU A 7 23.30 15.18 6.18
C LEU A 7 24.63 15.84 6.52
N ASN A 8 25.60 15.68 5.62
CA ASN A 8 26.93 16.26 5.67
C ASN A 8 26.82 17.79 5.89
N PRO A 9 27.53 18.41 6.85
CA PRO A 9 27.44 19.86 7.15
C PRO A 9 27.62 20.77 5.93
N THR A 10 28.38 20.31 4.92
CA THR A 10 28.56 20.99 3.63
C THR A 10 27.24 21.16 2.86
N CYS A 11 26.31 20.22 2.97
CA CYS A 11 25.01 20.28 2.33
C CYS A 11 24.10 21.35 2.95
N PHE A 12 24.20 21.57 4.26
CA PHE A 12 23.47 22.65 4.94
C PHE A 12 24.00 24.03 4.55
N ILE A 13 25.33 24.18 4.41
CA ILE A 13 25.94 25.43 3.96
C ILE A 13 25.52 25.77 2.53
N LEU A 14 25.52 24.78 1.63
CA LEU A 14 25.05 24.95 0.25
C LEU A 14 23.56 25.33 0.19
N LEU A 15 22.70 24.67 0.97
CA LEU A 15 21.28 25.02 1.06
C LEU A 15 21.07 26.43 1.61
N ALA A 16 21.84 26.84 2.62
CA ALA A 16 21.78 28.19 3.17
C ALA A 16 22.22 29.25 2.13
N ALA A 17 23.29 29.00 1.38
CA ALA A 17 23.76 29.89 0.33
C ALA A 17 22.72 30.07 -0.79
N VAL A 18 22.13 28.96 -1.26
CA VAL A 18 21.04 29.00 -2.25
C VAL A 18 19.83 29.78 -1.71
N PHE A 19 19.47 29.58 -0.44
CA PHE A 19 18.37 30.30 0.19
C PHE A 19 18.61 31.82 0.25
N VAL A 20 19.81 32.25 0.61
CA VAL A 20 20.20 33.67 0.63
C VAL A 20 20.12 34.29 -0.77
N VAL A 21 20.59 33.58 -1.80
CA VAL A 21 20.48 34.03 -3.20
C VAL A 21 19.02 34.18 -3.62
N ILE A 22 18.17 33.22 -3.28
CA ILE A 22 16.72 33.30 -3.55
C ILE A 22 16.11 34.52 -2.87
N LEU A 23 16.41 34.75 -1.58
CA LEU A 23 15.92 35.92 -0.84
C LEU A 23 16.39 37.25 -1.47
N TYR A 24 17.64 37.32 -1.93
CA TYR A 24 18.16 38.48 -2.65
C TYR A 24 17.38 38.74 -3.94
N TYR A 25 17.14 37.73 -4.78
CA TYR A 25 16.37 37.90 -6.00
C TYR A 25 14.91 38.25 -5.74
N VAL A 26 14.29 37.63 -4.73
CA VAL A 26 12.91 37.94 -4.31
C VAL A 26 12.81 39.39 -3.83
N SER A 27 13.75 39.86 -3.00
CA SER A 27 13.76 41.26 -2.53
C SER A 27 13.99 42.27 -3.66
N LYS A 28 14.89 41.98 -4.60
CA LYS A 28 15.15 42.84 -5.76
C LYS A 28 13.94 42.90 -6.71
N PHE A 29 13.28 41.76 -6.91
CA PHE A 29 12.08 41.66 -7.74
C PHE A 29 10.87 42.38 -7.10
N LEU A 30 10.71 42.23 -5.78
CA LEU A 30 9.73 42.92 -4.95
C LEU A 30 9.81 44.44 -5.07
N LYS A 31 11.04 44.98 -5.12
CA LYS A 31 11.28 46.42 -5.22
C LYS A 31 10.82 47.01 -6.56
N ASN A 32 10.86 46.22 -7.63
CA ASN A 32 10.54 46.69 -8.98
C ASN A 32 9.05 46.63 -9.31
N LYS A 33 8.26 45.73 -8.71
CA LYS A 33 6.83 45.55 -9.01
C LYS A 33 6.03 45.11 -7.77
N PRO A 34 5.77 46.01 -6.80
CA PRO A 34 5.10 45.66 -5.54
C PRO A 34 3.65 45.18 -5.75
N GLN A 35 2.97 45.64 -6.81
CA GLN A 35 1.59 45.26 -7.12
C GLN A 35 1.43 43.76 -7.43
N ASN A 36 2.47 43.10 -7.93
CA ASN A 36 2.41 41.68 -8.28
C ASN A 36 2.75 40.76 -7.10
N PHE A 37 3.24 41.30 -5.99
CA PHE A 37 3.70 40.49 -4.85
C PHE A 37 2.56 39.66 -4.23
N MET A 38 1.40 40.27 -4.03
CA MET A 38 0.23 39.59 -3.48
C MET A 38 -0.23 38.45 -4.39
N LEU A 39 -0.18 38.63 -5.71
CA LEU A 39 -0.51 37.60 -6.69
C LEU A 39 0.42 36.39 -6.55
N TYR A 40 1.73 36.61 -6.41
CA TYR A 40 2.70 35.52 -6.26
C TYR A 40 2.57 34.78 -4.92
N LEU A 41 2.27 35.49 -3.83
CA LEU A 41 1.99 34.84 -2.54
C LEU A 41 0.76 33.93 -2.62
N VAL A 42 -0.31 34.39 -3.29
CA VAL A 42 -1.51 33.58 -3.51
C VAL A 42 -1.21 32.35 -4.37
N LEU A 43 -0.45 32.50 -5.46
CA LEU A 43 -0.05 31.38 -6.31
C LEU A 43 0.81 30.35 -5.57
N LEU A 44 1.75 30.82 -4.73
CA LEU A 44 2.63 29.95 -3.95
C LEU A 44 1.86 29.22 -2.84
N ALA A 45 0.90 29.88 -2.20
CA ALA A 45 0.00 29.25 -1.23
C ALA A 45 -0.89 28.16 -1.88
N LEU A 46 -1.43 28.41 -3.08
CA LEU A 46 -2.22 27.42 -3.83
C LEU A 46 -1.35 26.22 -4.26
N ALA A 47 -0.13 26.46 -4.73
CA ALA A 47 0.82 25.40 -5.06
C ALA A 47 1.20 24.56 -3.83
N ALA A 48 1.43 25.21 -2.68
CA ALA A 48 1.71 24.52 -1.42
C ALA A 48 0.52 23.68 -0.93
N PHE A 49 -0.71 24.21 -1.03
CA PHE A 49 -1.93 23.50 -0.64
C PHE A 49 -2.19 22.25 -1.48
N THR A 50 -2.04 22.35 -2.80
CA THR A 50 -2.18 21.20 -3.71
C THR A 50 -1.11 20.14 -3.46
N PHE A 51 0.13 20.54 -3.18
CA PHE A 51 1.21 19.63 -2.81
C PHE A 51 0.95 18.94 -1.46
N TYR A 52 0.48 19.69 -0.45
CA TYR A 52 0.11 19.16 0.86
C TYR A 52 -1.00 18.13 0.75
N LYS A 53 -2.08 18.43 0.02
CA LYS A 53 -3.17 17.48 -0.21
C LYS A 53 -2.70 16.22 -0.95
N ARG A 54 -1.83 16.36 -1.95
CA ARG A 54 -1.25 15.21 -2.66
C ARG A 54 -0.36 14.36 -1.74
N ALA A 55 0.36 14.97 -0.81
CA ALA A 55 1.18 14.28 0.18
C ALA A 55 0.33 13.56 1.24
N GLU A 56 -0.78 14.15 1.69
CA GLU A 56 -1.77 13.49 2.55
C GLU A 56 -2.40 12.28 1.86
N VAL A 57 -2.83 12.42 0.60
CA VAL A 57 -3.40 11.30 -0.17
C VAL A 57 -2.37 10.18 -0.32
N LYS A 58 -1.11 10.50 -0.62
CA LYS A 58 -0.04 9.49 -0.67
C LYS A 58 0.22 8.82 0.68
N LYS A 59 0.19 9.58 1.79
CA LYS A 59 0.32 9.01 3.15
C LYS A 59 -0.88 8.15 3.52
N PHE A 60 -2.08 8.56 3.15
CA PHE A 60 -3.31 7.80 3.35
C PHE A 60 -3.27 6.49 2.56
N VAL A 61 -2.96 6.54 1.26
CA VAL A 61 -2.79 5.35 0.41
C VAL A 61 -1.67 4.45 0.94
N ARG A 62 -0.54 5.01 1.37
CA ARG A 62 0.54 4.22 1.97
C ARG A 62 0.13 3.58 3.30
N ASN A 63 -0.59 4.28 4.17
CA ASN A 63 -1.00 3.73 5.46
C ASN A 63 -2.15 2.74 5.36
N TYR A 64 -3.02 2.86 4.37
CA TYR A 64 -4.09 1.88 4.13
C TYR A 64 -3.64 0.69 3.28
N CYS A 65 -2.74 0.89 2.30
CA CYS A 65 -2.27 -0.20 1.43
C CYS A 65 -0.99 -0.90 1.93
N PHE A 66 -0.12 -0.26 2.72
CA PHE A 66 1.20 -0.82 3.11
C PHE A 66 1.39 -1.07 4.62
N ARG A 67 0.39 -0.85 5.49
CA ARG A 67 0.51 -1.13 6.93
C ARG A 67 0.49 -2.63 7.29
N SER A 68 0.54 -3.52 6.31
CA SER A 68 0.56 -4.98 6.50
C SER A 68 1.84 -5.62 5.92
N GLN A 69 3.03 -5.08 6.25
CA GLN A 69 4.30 -5.72 5.85
C GLN A 69 5.21 -6.16 7.00
N ASN A 70 4.93 -5.79 8.26
CA ASN A 70 5.81 -6.15 9.39
C ASN A 70 5.14 -6.94 10.52
N THR A 71 3.86 -7.27 10.40
CA THR A 71 3.31 -8.37 11.19
C THR A 71 3.61 -9.64 10.43
N GLN A 72 4.32 -10.57 11.05
CA GLN A 72 4.19 -12.00 10.79
C GLN A 72 2.68 -12.29 10.80
N MET A 73 2.05 -12.12 9.65
CA MET A 73 0.65 -12.38 9.46
C MET A 73 0.56 -13.88 9.60
N ASP A 74 -0.07 -14.33 10.68
CA ASP A 74 -0.58 -15.69 10.78
C ASP A 74 -1.61 -15.83 9.64
N TYR A 75 -1.12 -16.04 8.43
CA TYR A 75 -1.94 -16.37 7.29
C TYR A 75 -2.53 -17.73 7.65
N PHE A 76 -3.81 -17.75 8.05
CA PHE A 76 -4.59 -18.95 8.40
C PHE A 76 -4.87 -19.85 7.19
N TYR A 77 -3.95 -19.90 6.24
CA TYR A 77 -3.93 -20.86 5.15
C TYR A 77 -2.98 -21.96 5.56
N ASP A 78 -3.46 -23.21 5.54
CA ASP A 78 -2.76 -24.40 6.01
C ASP A 78 -1.27 -24.37 5.60
N THR A 79 -0.40 -24.44 6.61
CA THR A 79 1.01 -24.05 6.54
C THR A 79 1.91 -25.28 6.55
N ASP A 80 2.09 -25.93 5.40
CA ASP A 80 3.35 -26.61 5.14
C ASP A 80 4.13 -25.80 4.09
N PRO A 81 5.18 -25.07 4.48
CA PRO A 81 5.98 -24.27 3.55
C PRO A 81 6.76 -25.11 2.53
N ASN A 82 6.86 -26.43 2.72
CA ASN A 82 7.61 -27.33 1.83
C ASN A 82 6.72 -28.04 0.80
N ASN A 83 5.41 -27.79 0.79
CA ASN A 83 4.49 -28.49 -0.09
C ASN A 83 3.69 -27.52 -0.97
N ASN A 84 3.99 -27.55 -2.28
CA ASN A 84 3.37 -26.69 -3.29
C ASN A 84 1.87 -26.95 -3.52
N THR A 85 1.30 -27.99 -2.92
CA THR A 85 -0.13 -28.28 -3.00
C THR A 85 -1.00 -27.41 -2.08
N PHE A 86 -0.40 -26.63 -1.17
CA PHE A 86 -1.12 -25.75 -0.23
C PHE A 86 -1.34 -24.33 -0.77
N ILE A 87 -2.36 -23.65 -0.27
CA ILE A 87 -2.80 -22.30 -0.70
C ILE A 87 -1.70 -21.24 -0.54
N LYS A 88 -0.81 -21.40 0.45
CA LYS A 88 0.26 -20.45 0.77
C LYS A 88 1.53 -20.61 -0.06
N ALA A 89 1.69 -21.72 -0.79
CA ALA A 89 2.98 -22.13 -1.35
C ALA A 89 3.74 -20.97 -2.02
N ASN A 90 4.86 -20.56 -1.41
CA ASN A 90 5.80 -19.53 -1.86
C ASN A 90 5.23 -18.18 -2.33
N LEU A 91 3.99 -17.82 -1.97
CA LEU A 91 3.44 -16.52 -2.34
C LEU A 91 4.18 -15.40 -1.61
N SER A 92 4.66 -14.42 -2.36
CA SER A 92 5.20 -13.18 -1.82
C SER A 92 4.12 -12.37 -1.08
N PRO A 93 4.49 -11.43 -0.18
CA PRO A 93 3.52 -10.57 0.49
C PRO A 93 2.61 -9.80 -0.47
N ARG A 94 3.14 -9.44 -1.65
CA ARG A 94 2.36 -8.77 -2.70
C ARG A 94 1.34 -9.72 -3.33
N GLN A 95 1.73 -10.96 -3.62
CA GLN A 95 0.85 -11.98 -4.17
C GLN A 95 -0.26 -12.35 -3.16
N PHE A 96 0.06 -12.42 -1.88
CA PHE A 96 -0.94 -12.57 -0.81
C PHE A 96 -1.99 -11.45 -0.80
N PHE A 97 -1.57 -10.21 -0.99
CA PHE A 97 -2.51 -9.09 -1.06
C PHE A 97 -3.44 -9.19 -2.29
N LEU A 98 -2.94 -9.69 -3.41
CA LEU A 98 -3.75 -9.93 -4.61
C LEU A 98 -4.74 -11.08 -4.35
N LEU A 99 -4.30 -12.16 -3.72
CA LEU A 99 -5.17 -13.27 -3.31
C LEU A 99 -6.27 -12.78 -2.37
N ASP A 100 -5.93 -12.02 -1.33
CA ASP A 100 -6.90 -11.47 -0.36
C ASP A 100 -7.95 -10.59 -1.06
N ARG A 101 -7.53 -9.81 -2.06
CA ARG A 101 -8.46 -9.01 -2.88
C ARG A 101 -9.44 -9.88 -3.65
N ILE A 102 -8.95 -10.94 -4.32
CA ILE A 102 -9.80 -11.87 -5.06
C ILE A 102 -10.82 -12.52 -4.13
N LEU A 103 -10.38 -12.97 -2.96
CA LEU A 103 -11.26 -13.64 -1.99
C LEU A 103 -12.33 -12.70 -1.41
N MET A 104 -12.02 -11.42 -1.22
CA MET A 104 -13.02 -10.43 -0.79
C MET A 104 -14.02 -10.09 -1.89
N ASP A 105 -13.59 -10.04 -3.15
CA ASP A 105 -14.47 -9.82 -4.31
C ASP A 105 -15.45 -10.99 -4.49
N GLU A 106 -14.97 -12.22 -4.29
CA GLU A 106 -15.82 -13.41 -4.25
C GLU A 106 -16.83 -13.36 -3.08
N LYS A 107 -16.39 -12.97 -1.88
CA LYS A 107 -17.29 -12.87 -0.72
C LYS A 107 -18.38 -11.83 -0.96
N ALA A 108 -18.04 -10.69 -1.56
CA ALA A 108 -18.99 -9.67 -1.97
C ALA A 108 -19.99 -10.20 -3.00
N SER A 109 -19.59 -11.18 -3.81
CA SER A 109 -20.43 -11.94 -4.74
C SER A 109 -21.15 -13.11 -4.08
N ASN A 110 -21.42 -13.04 -2.77
CA ASN A 110 -22.06 -14.07 -1.95
C ASN A 110 -21.35 -15.45 -1.97
N GLY A 111 -20.04 -15.48 -2.24
CA GLY A 111 -19.26 -16.72 -2.29
C GLY A 111 -19.38 -17.51 -3.59
N LEU A 112 -20.01 -16.92 -4.61
CA LEU A 112 -20.06 -17.48 -5.96
C LEU A 112 -18.67 -17.38 -6.61
N LYS A 113 -18.26 -18.44 -7.32
CA LYS A 113 -16.97 -18.46 -8.03
C LYS A 113 -16.91 -17.27 -9.00
N LEU A 114 -15.82 -16.51 -8.93
CA LEU A 114 -15.58 -15.40 -9.84
C LEU A 114 -15.32 -15.93 -11.26
N SER A 115 -15.62 -15.11 -12.27
CA SER A 115 -15.28 -15.44 -13.66
C SER A 115 -13.76 -15.46 -13.87
N ASN A 116 -13.27 -16.27 -14.80
CA ASN A 116 -11.84 -16.35 -15.11
C ASN A 116 -11.26 -14.98 -15.49
N LEU A 117 -12.02 -14.17 -16.24
CA LEU A 117 -11.64 -12.81 -16.60
C LEU A 117 -11.46 -11.94 -15.35
N ARG A 118 -12.39 -12.00 -14.40
CA ARG A 118 -12.31 -11.22 -13.17
C ARG A 118 -11.12 -11.62 -12.30
N ILE A 119 -10.85 -12.92 -12.22
CA ILE A 119 -9.70 -13.46 -11.49
C ILE A 119 -8.39 -12.97 -12.12
N GLN A 120 -8.29 -12.99 -13.46
CA GLN A 120 -7.14 -12.48 -14.21
C GLN A 120 -6.92 -10.98 -13.99
N GLU A 121 -7.98 -10.17 -14.04
CA GLU A 121 -7.93 -8.73 -13.75
C GLU A 121 -7.39 -8.43 -12.34
N LEU A 122 -7.93 -9.13 -11.32
CA LEU A 122 -7.57 -8.89 -9.93
C LEU A 122 -6.18 -9.43 -9.57
N SER A 123 -5.78 -10.57 -10.15
CA SER A 123 -4.46 -11.16 -9.99
C SER A 123 -3.38 -10.46 -10.83
N ARG A 124 -3.76 -9.62 -11.80
CA ARG A 124 -2.85 -9.03 -12.79
C ARG A 124 -2.11 -10.10 -13.60
N ASN A 125 -2.80 -11.19 -13.95
CA ASN A 125 -2.25 -12.34 -14.65
C ASN A 125 -1.08 -13.03 -13.92
N ASP A 126 -1.02 -12.91 -12.59
CA ASP A 126 -0.04 -13.62 -11.77
C ASP A 126 -0.50 -15.07 -11.56
N ASN A 127 0.16 -16.00 -12.27
CA ASN A 127 -0.23 -17.42 -12.28
C ASN A 127 -0.20 -18.05 -10.89
N ASP A 128 0.75 -17.68 -10.03
CA ASP A 128 0.84 -18.24 -8.67
C ASP A 128 -0.37 -17.84 -7.83
N VAL A 129 -0.85 -16.60 -7.99
CA VAL A 129 -2.05 -16.08 -7.31
C VAL A 129 -3.31 -16.78 -7.82
N ILE A 130 -3.42 -16.96 -9.13
CA ILE A 130 -4.56 -17.66 -9.76
C ILE A 130 -4.62 -19.09 -9.26
N GLU A 131 -3.49 -19.79 -9.24
CA GLU A 131 -3.42 -21.17 -8.78
C GLU A 131 -3.74 -21.29 -7.29
N ALA A 132 -3.22 -20.37 -6.47
CA ALA A 132 -3.55 -20.30 -5.04
C ALA A 132 -5.04 -20.09 -4.79
N TYR A 133 -5.72 -19.27 -5.61
CA TYR A 133 -7.16 -19.09 -5.55
C TYR A 133 -7.92 -20.38 -5.88
N GLU A 134 -7.54 -21.09 -6.94
CA GLU A 134 -8.17 -22.38 -7.30
C GLU A 134 -7.94 -23.45 -6.23
N ARG A 135 -6.73 -23.51 -5.65
CA ARG A 135 -6.44 -24.36 -4.48
C ARG A 135 -7.34 -23.99 -3.31
N TRP A 136 -7.51 -22.71 -3.01
CA TRP A 136 -8.40 -22.23 -1.94
C TRP A 136 -9.86 -22.65 -2.17
N ARG A 137 -10.38 -22.49 -3.40
CA ARG A 137 -11.74 -22.90 -3.76
C ARG A 137 -11.94 -24.39 -3.63
N LYS A 138 -10.97 -25.19 -4.07
CA LYS A 138 -11.00 -26.65 -3.91
C LYS A 138 -11.09 -27.04 -2.43
N CYS A 139 -10.27 -26.42 -1.58
CA CYS A 139 -10.32 -26.65 -0.13
C CYS A 139 -11.65 -26.21 0.49
N LYS A 140 -12.19 -25.06 0.07
CA LYS A 140 -13.49 -24.53 0.54
C LYS A 140 -14.65 -25.48 0.18
N ASN A 141 -14.65 -26.03 -1.04
CA ASN A 141 -15.70 -26.93 -1.52
C ASN A 141 -15.61 -28.32 -0.91
N MET A 142 -14.40 -28.83 -0.66
CA MET A 142 -14.21 -30.19 -0.17
C MET A 142 -14.39 -30.32 1.35
N ASN A 143 -14.48 -29.22 2.12
CA ASN A 143 -14.44 -29.24 3.59
C ASN A 143 -13.24 -30.06 4.16
N ARG A 144 -12.18 -30.26 3.36
CA ARG A 144 -11.11 -31.25 3.61
C ARG A 144 -9.90 -30.70 4.36
N SER A 145 -9.85 -29.41 4.67
CA SER A 145 -8.75 -28.87 5.45
C SER A 145 -8.99 -29.13 6.94
N TYR A 146 -8.01 -29.75 7.59
CA TYR A 146 -7.96 -29.89 9.06
C TYR A 146 -8.02 -28.52 9.76
N HIS A 147 -7.80 -27.43 9.03
CA HIS A 147 -7.91 -26.03 9.45
C HIS A 147 -8.92 -25.26 8.60
N ARG A 148 -9.84 -24.52 9.23
CA ARG A 148 -10.97 -23.83 8.59
C ARG A 148 -10.52 -22.90 7.45
N VAL A 149 -10.89 -23.19 6.20
CA VAL A 149 -10.67 -22.28 5.05
C VAL A 149 -11.67 -21.12 5.16
N VAL A 150 -11.14 -19.95 5.52
CA VAL A 150 -11.92 -18.74 5.80
C VAL A 150 -11.57 -17.59 4.85
N TYR A 151 -12.46 -16.62 4.78
CA TYR A 151 -12.20 -15.35 4.11
C TYR A 151 -11.22 -14.48 4.90
N PRO A 152 -10.58 -13.47 4.26
CA PRO A 152 -9.59 -12.61 4.92
C PRO A 152 -10.05 -11.93 6.22
N ASP A 153 -11.29 -11.46 6.26
CA ASP A 153 -11.90 -10.78 7.42
C ASP A 153 -12.22 -11.74 8.58
N GLU A 154 -12.59 -12.97 8.28
CA GLU A 154 -12.87 -14.02 9.24
C GLU A 154 -11.61 -14.49 10.00
N ARG A 155 -10.41 -14.25 9.45
CA ARG A 155 -9.13 -14.54 10.11
C ARG A 155 -8.98 -13.79 11.43
N ILE A 156 -9.42 -12.54 11.48
CA ILE A 156 -9.30 -11.68 12.65
C ILE A 156 -10.16 -12.23 13.80
N MET A 157 -11.38 -12.69 13.48
CA MET A 157 -12.29 -13.29 14.46
C MET A 157 -11.80 -14.63 15.00
N LEU A 158 -11.03 -15.40 14.22
CA LEU A 158 -10.42 -16.64 14.72
C LEU A 158 -9.23 -16.37 15.66
N LYS A 159 -8.48 -15.28 15.42
CA LYS A 159 -7.35 -14.90 16.27
C LYS A 159 -7.79 -14.47 17.67
N SER A 160 -8.97 -13.85 17.82
CA SER A 160 -9.49 -13.42 19.12
C SER A 160 -10.05 -14.57 19.98
N ARG A 161 -10.44 -15.70 19.39
CA ARG A 161 -11.00 -16.86 20.12
C ARG A 161 -9.95 -17.85 20.63
N ARG A 162 -8.68 -17.71 20.23
CA ARG A 162 -7.57 -18.60 20.65
C ARG A 162 -6.71 -18.01 21.78
N ARG A 163 -7.08 -16.83 22.30
CA ARG A 163 -6.51 -16.24 23.51
C ARG A 163 -7.47 -16.46 24.66
#